data_AF-A0A7S2JJS8-F1
#
_entry.id   AF-A0A7S2JJS8-F1
#
_cell.length_a   1.000
_cell.length_b   1.000
_cell.length_c   1.000
_cell.angle_alpha   90.00
_cell.angle_beta   90.00
_cell.angle_gamma   90.00
#
_symmetry.space_group_name_H-M   'P 1'
#
loop_
_entity.id
_entity.type
_entity.pdbx_description
1 polymer ?
#
loop_
_entity_poly.entity_id
_entity_poly.type
_entity_poly.pdbx_seq_one_letter_code
_entity_poly.pdbx_strand_id
1 'polypeptide(L)'
;AKAIQDCRKFVRVTVSDIKDEIDECGFELAIGSSGTTETLAKMIIASSSGKKERKLGEIEFTADELDDVVRRIVECNGNPKGLPGLDEKRADTILPGAILLHEIFRILGLKRMRVSNFALREGVIADTLERFEIGTGLSPSISMWTEVDPKLMPDIRKTSVVHVAQRFDRERRLKSAMHVSDLALSIFD
;
A
#
# COMPACT_ATOMS: atom_id res chain seq x y z
N ALA A 1 -30.01 -6.00 4.87
CA ALA A 1 -29.83 -7.15 3.96
C ALA A 1 -29.95 -6.76 2.47
N LYS A 2 -31.11 -6.29 1.98
CA LYS A 2 -31.31 -5.95 0.55
C LYS A 2 -30.32 -4.92 -0.01
N ALA A 3 -30.16 -3.77 0.66
CA ALA A 3 -29.23 -2.73 0.22
C ALA A 3 -27.77 -3.20 0.10
N ILE A 4 -27.34 -4.15 0.95
CA ILE A 4 -25.99 -4.73 0.90
C ILE A 4 -25.84 -5.62 -0.34
N GLN A 5 -26.85 -6.43 -0.66
CA GLN A 5 -26.85 -7.25 -1.86
C GLN A 5 -26.86 -6.39 -3.13
N ASP A 6 -27.65 -5.31 -3.13
CA ASP A 6 -27.70 -4.36 -4.24
C ASP A 6 -26.33 -3.68 -4.43
N CYS A 7 -25.68 -3.26 -3.34
CA CYS A 7 -24.32 -2.71 -3.38
C CYS A 7 -23.29 -3.71 -3.92
N ARG A 8 -23.29 -4.96 -3.45
CA ARG A 8 -22.42 -6.03 -3.98
C ARG A 8 -22.66 -6.29 -5.46
N LYS A 9 -23.92 -6.28 -5.90
CA LYS A 9 -24.27 -6.44 -7.32
C LYS A 9 -23.74 -5.27 -8.15
N PHE A 10 -23.93 -4.04 -7.69
CA PHE A 10 -23.43 -2.84 -8.34
C PHE A 10 -21.91 -2.89 -8.51
N VAL A 11 -21.17 -3.14 -7.43
CA VAL A 11 -19.70 -3.23 -7.47
C VAL A 11 -19.24 -4.32 -8.44
N ARG A 12 -19.86 -5.51 -8.41
CA ARG A 12 -19.48 -6.59 -9.33
C ARG A 12 -19.66 -6.21 -10.78
N VAL A 13 -20.76 -5.56 -11.15
CA VAL A 13 -20.97 -5.10 -12.52
C VAL A 13 -19.89 -4.08 -12.91
N THR A 14 -19.70 -3.04 -12.10
CA THR A 14 -18.73 -1.96 -12.41
C THR A 14 -17.29 -2.45 -12.50
N VAL A 15 -16.87 -3.37 -11.65
CA VAL A 15 -15.48 -3.85 -11.62
C VAL A 15 -15.25 -4.96 -12.65
N SER A 16 -16.29 -5.67 -13.09
CA SER A 16 -16.14 -6.71 -14.13
C SER A 16 -15.68 -6.10 -15.47
N ASP A 17 -16.10 -4.87 -15.77
CA ASP A 17 -15.74 -4.19 -17.03
C ASP A 17 -14.22 -3.96 -17.17
N ILE A 18 -13.50 -3.81 -16.05
CA ILE A 18 -12.04 -3.59 -16.02
C ILE A 18 -11.26 -4.87 -15.71
N LYS A 19 -11.95 -5.97 -15.37
CA LYS A 19 -11.31 -7.21 -14.95
C LYS A 19 -10.45 -7.80 -16.07
N ASP A 20 -10.98 -7.84 -17.29
CA ASP A 20 -10.28 -8.44 -18.42
C ASP A 20 -8.99 -7.67 -18.75
N GLU A 21 -9.02 -6.33 -18.69
CA GLU A 21 -7.83 -5.48 -18.86
C GLU A 21 -6.78 -5.73 -17.76
N ILE A 22 -7.21 -5.94 -16.51
CA ILE A 22 -6.32 -6.25 -15.39
C ILE A 22 -5.69 -7.64 -15.56
N ASP A 23 -6.48 -8.63 -15.97
CA ASP A 23 -6.00 -10.00 -16.18
C ASP A 23 -5.01 -10.08 -17.36
N GLU A 24 -5.23 -9.30 -18.42
CA GLU A 24 -4.30 -9.18 -19.56
C GLU A 24 -2.97 -8.53 -19.15
N CYS A 25 -3.01 -7.48 -18.32
CA CYS A 25 -1.79 -6.84 -17.81
C CYS A 25 -1.05 -7.73 -16.81
N GLY A 26 -1.80 -8.42 -15.94
CA GLY A 26 -1.28 -9.18 -14.82
C GLY A 26 -0.65 -8.31 -13.71
N PHE A 27 -0.52 -8.88 -12.52
CA PHE A 27 0.23 -8.27 -11.41
C PHE A 27 0.73 -9.34 -10.44
N GLU A 28 1.86 -9.08 -9.80
CA GLU A 28 2.43 -9.96 -8.76
C GLU A 28 2.05 -9.52 -7.35
N LEU A 29 1.72 -8.24 -7.17
CA LEU A 29 1.47 -7.62 -5.88
C LEU A 29 0.28 -6.67 -5.95
N ALA A 30 -0.70 -6.89 -5.06
CA ALA A 30 -1.79 -5.96 -4.82
C ALA A 30 -1.44 -5.00 -3.69
N ILE A 31 -1.50 -3.69 -3.96
CA ILE A 31 -1.29 -2.63 -2.98
C ILE A 31 -2.56 -1.81 -2.86
N GLY A 32 -3.17 -1.80 -1.67
CA GLY A 32 -4.29 -0.93 -1.34
C GLY A 32 -3.79 0.36 -0.71
N SER A 33 -4.23 1.49 -1.25
CA SER A 33 -3.99 2.81 -0.68
C SER A 33 -5.27 3.39 -0.07
N SER A 34 -5.15 4.56 0.56
CA SER A 34 -6.27 5.34 1.13
C SER A 34 -6.87 4.81 2.43
N GLY A 35 -7.69 5.67 3.05
CA GLY A 35 -8.19 5.50 4.40
C GLY A 35 -9.09 4.28 4.60
N THR A 36 -9.75 3.75 3.56
CA THR A 36 -10.57 2.53 3.69
C THR A 36 -9.70 1.31 3.94
N THR A 37 -8.69 1.11 3.09
CA THR A 37 -7.71 0.04 3.22
C THR A 37 -6.99 0.13 4.57
N GLU A 38 -6.53 1.33 4.95
CA GLU A 38 -5.89 1.55 6.25
C GLU A 38 -6.81 1.25 7.43
N THR A 39 -8.07 1.66 7.37
CA THR A 39 -9.05 1.41 8.46
C THR A 39 -9.31 -0.08 8.59
N LEU A 40 -9.55 -0.79 7.49
CA LEU A 40 -9.78 -2.24 7.51
C LEU A 40 -8.56 -2.98 8.05
N ALA A 41 -7.35 -2.57 7.65
CA ALA A 41 -6.13 -3.16 8.15
C ALA A 41 -5.95 -2.94 9.66
N LYS A 42 -6.28 -1.74 10.18
CA LYS A 42 -6.32 -1.47 11.63
C LYS A 42 -7.34 -2.36 12.35
N MET A 43 -8.53 -2.54 11.78
CA MET A 43 -9.57 -3.42 12.33
C MET A 43 -9.13 -4.90 12.34
N ILE A 44 -8.43 -5.36 11.30
CA ILE A 44 -7.87 -6.72 11.20
C ILE A 44 -6.82 -6.94 12.30
N ILE A 45 -5.90 -5.98 12.46
CA ILE A 45 -4.87 -6.05 13.51
C ILE A 45 -5.51 -6.06 14.90
N ALA A 46 -6.48 -5.18 15.16
CA ALA A 46 -7.18 -5.12 16.44
C ALA A 46 -8.01 -6.37 16.73
N SER A 47 -8.49 -7.05 15.68
CA SER A 47 -9.27 -8.29 15.77
C SER A 47 -8.43 -9.55 15.94
N SER A 48 -7.15 -9.51 15.52
CA SER A 48 -6.19 -10.60 15.70
C SER A 48 -5.64 -10.59 17.13
N SER A 49 -6.37 -11.21 18.06
CA SER A 49 -5.94 -11.42 19.44
C SER A 49 -4.59 -12.16 19.48
N GLY A 50 -3.47 -11.44 19.58
CA GLY A 50 -2.14 -11.99 19.86
C GLY A 50 -1.31 -12.49 18.67
N LYS A 51 -1.73 -12.32 17.41
CA LYS A 51 -0.92 -12.76 16.25
C LYS A 51 -0.05 -11.65 15.68
N LYS A 52 1.15 -11.55 16.26
CA LYS A 52 2.34 -10.75 15.85
C LYS A 52 2.14 -9.24 15.90
N GLU A 53 3.03 -8.56 16.64
CA GLU A 53 3.29 -7.13 16.46
C GLU A 53 3.69 -6.90 14.99
N ARG A 54 2.73 -6.48 14.15
CA ARG A 54 3.01 -6.09 12.77
C ARG A 54 3.62 -4.69 12.80
N LYS A 55 4.91 -4.57 12.42
CA LYS A 55 5.63 -3.29 12.38
C LYS A 55 4.95 -2.30 11.42
N LEU A 56 5.09 -1.01 11.74
CA LEU A 56 4.47 0.18 11.14
C LEU A 56 4.72 0.43 9.62
N GLY A 57 5.36 -0.49 8.90
CA GLY A 57 5.79 -0.26 7.50
C GLY A 57 5.20 -1.19 6.45
N GLU A 58 4.73 -2.38 6.84
CA GLU A 58 4.29 -3.41 5.90
C GLU A 58 3.07 -4.13 6.48
N ILE A 59 1.96 -3.39 6.58
CA ILE A 59 0.71 -4.02 6.95
C ILE A 59 0.20 -4.76 5.72
N GLU A 60 0.27 -6.09 5.76
CA GLU A 60 -0.35 -6.98 4.78
C GLU A 60 -1.52 -7.69 5.45
N PHE A 61 -2.61 -7.92 4.72
CA PHE A 61 -3.71 -8.76 5.19
C PHE A 61 -4.20 -9.70 4.10
N THR A 62 -4.78 -10.82 4.53
CA THR A 62 -5.29 -11.89 3.68
C THR A 62 -6.76 -11.71 3.34
N ALA A 63 -7.23 -12.42 2.31
CA ALA A 63 -8.66 -12.48 1.97
C ALA A 63 -9.50 -12.96 3.16
N ASP A 64 -9.05 -14.00 3.87
CA ASP A 64 -9.78 -14.56 5.02
C ASP A 64 -9.90 -13.54 6.17
N GLU A 65 -8.83 -12.80 6.47
CA GLU A 65 -8.86 -11.73 7.46
C GLU A 65 -9.81 -10.59 7.07
N LEU A 66 -9.88 -10.27 5.77
CA LEU A 66 -10.83 -9.28 5.25
C LEU A 66 -12.28 -9.78 5.36
N ASP A 67 -12.55 -11.02 4.98
CA ASP A 67 -13.87 -11.67 5.04
C ASP A 67 -14.40 -11.65 6.48
N ASP A 68 -13.55 -11.96 7.46
CA ASP A 68 -13.88 -11.93 8.88
C ASP A 68 -14.29 -10.53 9.36
N VAL A 69 -13.54 -9.50 8.99
CA VAL A 69 -13.84 -8.12 9.37
C VAL A 69 -15.09 -7.60 8.65
N VAL A 70 -15.25 -7.89 7.36
CA VAL A 70 -16.45 -7.48 6.59
C VAL A 70 -17.70 -8.12 7.18
N ARG A 71 -17.65 -9.40 7.56
CA ARG A 71 -18.75 -10.09 8.23
C ARG A 71 -19.17 -9.35 9.52
N ARG A 72 -18.22 -9.02 10.39
CA ARG A 72 -18.49 -8.27 11.65
C ARG A 72 -19.12 -6.91 11.37
N ILE A 73 -18.63 -6.17 10.38
CA ILE A 73 -19.18 -4.85 10.00
C ILE A 73 -20.63 -4.99 9.51
N VAL A 74 -20.93 -6.04 8.73
CA VAL A 74 -22.28 -6.30 8.21
C VAL A 74 -23.25 -6.71 9.34
N GLU A 75 -22.80 -7.49 10.31
CA GLU A 75 -23.59 -7.93 11.47
C GLU A 75 -24.01 -6.77 12.38
N CYS A 76 -23.29 -5.65 12.38
CA CYS A 76 -23.63 -4.44 13.14
C CYS A 76 -24.87 -3.66 12.61
N ASN A 77 -25.50 -4.11 11.52
CA ASN A 77 -26.76 -3.56 10.99
C ASN A 77 -26.80 -2.02 10.85
N GLY A 78 -25.69 -1.41 10.43
CA GLY A 78 -25.60 0.03 10.15
C GLY A 78 -25.02 0.89 11.28
N ASN A 79 -24.67 0.30 12.44
CA ASN A 79 -23.93 1.03 13.47
C ASN A 79 -22.68 0.24 13.92
N PRO A 80 -21.57 0.33 13.14
CA PRO A 80 -20.34 -0.38 13.47
C PRO A 80 -19.54 0.30 14.60
N LYS A 81 -20.06 1.35 15.25
CA LYS A 81 -19.35 2.04 16.34
C LYS A 81 -19.00 1.06 17.47
N GLY A 82 -17.78 1.17 17.97
CA GLY A 82 -17.24 0.28 19.01
C GLY A 82 -16.59 -1.00 18.48
N LEU A 83 -16.60 -1.25 17.16
CA LEU A 83 -15.76 -2.31 16.59
C LEU A 83 -14.27 -2.00 16.83
N PRO A 84 -13.47 -2.98 17.30
CA PRO A 84 -12.04 -2.78 17.52
C PRO A 84 -11.31 -2.29 16.27
N GLY A 85 -10.51 -1.23 16.42
CA GLY A 85 -9.71 -0.65 15.34
C GLY A 85 -10.48 0.27 14.37
N LEU A 86 -11.77 0.49 14.58
CA LEU A 86 -12.56 1.46 13.81
C LEU A 86 -12.59 2.84 14.51
N ASP A 87 -12.16 3.88 13.78
CA ASP A 87 -12.37 5.27 14.20
C ASP A 87 -13.86 5.63 14.05
N GLU A 88 -14.45 6.24 15.08
CA GLU A 88 -15.87 6.65 15.07
C GLU A 88 -16.23 7.54 13.89
N LYS A 89 -15.30 8.40 13.42
CA LYS A 89 -15.50 9.27 12.25
C LYS A 89 -15.65 8.48 10.95
N ARG A 90 -15.23 7.21 10.93
CA ARG A 90 -15.29 6.31 9.78
C ARG A 90 -16.50 5.39 9.81
N ALA A 91 -17.27 5.36 10.92
CA ALA A 91 -18.39 4.45 11.10
C ALA A 91 -19.43 4.53 9.96
N ASP A 92 -19.70 5.74 9.46
CA ASP A 92 -20.70 5.95 8.41
C ASP A 92 -20.22 5.53 7.01
N THR A 93 -18.91 5.41 6.80
CA THR A 93 -18.31 5.15 5.47
C THR A 93 -17.64 3.79 5.36
N ILE A 94 -17.38 3.10 6.48
CA ILE A 94 -16.62 1.85 6.46
C ILE A 94 -17.39 0.71 5.81
N LEU A 95 -18.71 0.60 6.02
CA LEU A 95 -19.52 -0.47 5.45
C LEU A 95 -19.48 -0.52 3.90
N PRO A 96 -19.81 0.57 3.17
CA PRO A 96 -19.72 0.54 1.70
C PRO A 96 -18.28 0.35 1.22
N GLY A 97 -17.29 0.94 1.91
CA GLY A 97 -15.88 0.76 1.57
C GLY A 97 -15.38 -0.69 1.76
N ALA A 98 -15.83 -1.36 2.82
CA ALA A 98 -15.54 -2.76 3.10
C ALA A 98 -16.15 -3.68 2.04
N ILE A 99 -17.41 -3.44 1.66
CA ILE A 99 -18.07 -4.19 0.59
C ILE A 99 -17.33 -4.03 -0.72
N LEU A 100 -16.95 -2.81 -1.10
CA LEU A 100 -16.19 -2.53 -2.31
C LEU A 100 -14.89 -3.32 -2.35
N LEU A 101 -14.06 -3.21 -1.31
CA LEU A 101 -12.77 -3.89 -1.27
C LEU A 101 -12.91 -5.41 -1.27
N HIS A 102 -13.89 -5.93 -0.53
CA HIS A 102 -14.17 -7.36 -0.49
C HIS A 102 -14.62 -7.92 -1.85
N GLU A 103 -15.46 -7.20 -2.60
CA GLU A 103 -15.81 -7.64 -3.97
C GLU A 103 -14.61 -7.55 -4.91
N ILE A 104 -13.74 -6.53 -4.80
CA ILE A 104 -12.49 -6.45 -5.58
C ILE A 104 -11.61 -7.69 -5.32
N PHE A 105 -11.44 -8.10 -4.07
CA PHE A 105 -10.72 -9.32 -3.71
C PHE A 105 -11.29 -10.56 -4.41
N ARG A 106 -12.62 -10.70 -4.44
CA ARG A 106 -13.28 -11.86 -5.05
C ARG A 106 -13.19 -11.86 -6.57
N ILE A 107 -13.36 -10.70 -7.20
CA ILE A 107 -13.35 -10.55 -8.66
C ILE A 107 -11.95 -10.80 -9.22
N LEU A 108 -10.92 -10.28 -8.56
CA LEU A 108 -9.52 -10.41 -8.96
C LEU A 108 -8.82 -11.63 -8.36
N GLY A 109 -9.51 -12.45 -7.55
CA GLY A 109 -8.94 -13.64 -6.92
C GLY A 109 -7.76 -13.34 -5.97
N LEU A 110 -7.76 -12.17 -5.31
CA LEU A 110 -6.66 -11.74 -4.45
C LEU A 110 -6.55 -12.62 -3.21
N LYS A 111 -5.34 -13.11 -2.93
CA LYS A 111 -5.05 -13.85 -1.69
C LYS A 111 -4.62 -12.95 -0.55
N ARG A 112 -3.95 -11.85 -0.88
CA ARG A 112 -3.36 -10.89 0.06
C ARG A 112 -3.23 -9.51 -0.57
N MET A 113 -3.23 -8.48 0.26
CA MET A 113 -2.98 -7.10 -0.13
C MET A 113 -2.08 -6.41 0.88
N ARG A 114 -1.10 -5.65 0.38
CA ARG A 114 -0.28 -4.74 1.20
C ARG A 114 -0.93 -3.38 1.29
N VAL A 115 -0.79 -2.73 2.42
CA VAL A 115 -1.28 -1.37 2.65
C VAL A 115 -0.16 -0.38 2.44
N SER A 116 -0.42 0.61 1.60
CA SER A 116 0.45 1.78 1.43
C SER A 116 -0.05 2.93 2.29
N ASN A 117 0.87 3.54 3.05
CA ASN A 117 0.63 4.81 3.76
C ASN A 117 0.69 6.03 2.81
N PHE A 118 1.10 5.81 1.55
CA PHE A 118 1.22 6.83 0.52
C PHE A 118 0.09 6.68 -0.50
N ALA A 119 -0.43 7.82 -0.96
CA ALA A 119 -1.51 7.88 -1.92
C ALA A 119 -1.31 9.08 -2.87
N LEU A 120 -2.40 9.74 -3.26
CA LEU A 120 -2.39 10.81 -4.27
C LEU A 120 -1.51 12.00 -3.88
N ARG A 121 -1.50 12.40 -2.61
CA ARG A 121 -0.75 13.59 -2.17
C ARG A 121 0.73 13.43 -2.44
N GLU A 122 1.28 12.26 -2.09
CA GLU A 122 2.69 11.97 -2.27
C GLU A 122 3.03 11.74 -3.74
N GLY A 123 2.11 11.18 -4.53
CA GLY A 123 2.24 11.10 -5.99
C GLY A 123 2.32 12.47 -6.65
N VAL A 124 1.47 13.43 -6.26
CA VAL A 124 1.50 14.82 -6.78
C VAL A 124 2.80 15.52 -6.41
N ILE A 125 3.29 15.33 -5.18
CA ILE A 125 4.59 15.89 -4.76
C ILE A 125 5.72 15.31 -5.62
N ALA A 126 5.74 13.99 -5.82
CA ALA A 126 6.76 13.32 -6.62
C ALA A 126 6.75 13.80 -8.08
N ASP A 127 5.57 13.84 -8.73
CA ASP A 127 5.41 14.33 -10.10
C ASP A 127 5.82 15.80 -10.24
N THR A 128 5.48 16.64 -9.25
CA THR A 128 5.86 18.07 -9.26
C THR A 128 7.38 18.24 -9.18
N LEU A 129 8.05 17.48 -8.30
CA LEU A 129 9.51 17.52 -8.15
C LEU A 129 10.20 17.06 -9.44
N GLU A 130 9.74 15.97 -10.04
CA GLU A 130 10.27 15.45 -11.30
C GLU A 130 10.16 16.49 -12.44
N ARG A 131 8.98 17.13 -12.59
CA ARG A 131 8.79 18.20 -13.58
C ARG A 131 9.67 19.42 -13.30
N PHE A 132 9.86 19.79 -12.04
CA PHE A 132 10.70 20.93 -11.66
C PHE A 132 12.19 20.68 -11.96
N GLU A 133 12.67 19.46 -11.70
CA GLU A 133 14.03 19.05 -12.05
C GLU A 133 14.25 19.10 -13.58
N ILE A 134 13.30 18.60 -14.37
CA ILE A 134 13.36 18.64 -15.84
C ILE A 134 13.35 20.09 -16.36
N GLY A 135 12.53 20.97 -15.79
CA GLY A 135 12.35 22.34 -16.26
C GLY A 135 13.47 23.33 -15.92
N THR A 136 14.30 23.03 -14.91
CA THR A 136 15.36 23.92 -14.43
C THR A 136 16.74 23.62 -15.02
N GLY A 137 16.89 22.52 -15.78
CA GLY A 137 18.18 22.09 -16.32
C GLY A 137 19.20 21.71 -15.23
N LEU A 138 18.77 21.61 -13.98
CA LEU A 138 19.56 21.05 -12.89
C LEU A 138 19.71 19.55 -13.17
N SER A 139 20.95 19.11 -13.37
CA SER A 139 21.29 17.70 -13.48
C SER A 139 20.62 16.96 -12.32
N PRO A 140 19.93 15.86 -12.61
CA PRO A 140 18.80 15.44 -11.79
C PRO A 140 19.28 14.92 -10.44
N SER A 141 18.83 15.55 -9.36
CA SER A 141 19.06 15.04 -8.00
C SER A 141 18.29 13.74 -7.71
N ILE A 142 17.54 13.21 -8.67
CA ILE A 142 16.95 11.86 -8.60
C ILE A 142 17.60 10.92 -9.64
N SER A 143 17.78 11.36 -10.89
CA SER A 143 18.42 10.55 -11.95
C SER A 143 19.94 10.39 -11.85
N MET A 144 20.66 11.25 -11.10
CA MET A 144 22.11 11.09 -10.88
C MET A 144 22.44 9.99 -9.85
N TRP A 145 21.42 9.42 -9.18
CA TRP A 145 21.56 8.55 -8.00
C TRP A 145 21.40 7.07 -8.31
N THR A 146 21.01 6.78 -9.54
CA THR A 146 20.80 5.45 -10.08
C THR A 146 21.37 5.46 -11.49
N GLU A 147 22.40 4.65 -11.75
CA GLU A 147 22.83 4.29 -13.12
C GLU A 147 21.75 3.46 -13.83
N VAL A 148 20.52 3.96 -13.81
CA VAL A 148 19.33 3.24 -14.22
C VAL A 148 18.62 4.12 -15.23
N ASP A 149 18.27 3.50 -16.35
CA ASP A 149 17.52 4.07 -17.45
C ASP A 149 16.43 5.02 -16.93
N PRO A 150 16.32 6.27 -17.40
CA PRO A 150 15.23 7.19 -17.05
C PRO A 150 13.82 6.61 -17.26
N LYS A 151 13.68 5.51 -18.01
CA LYS A 151 12.43 4.75 -18.19
C LYS A 151 12.15 3.72 -17.09
N LEU A 152 13.15 3.33 -16.31
CA LEU A 152 12.97 2.49 -15.11
C LEU A 152 12.80 3.42 -13.92
N MET A 153 11.73 3.25 -13.14
CA MET A 153 11.63 3.92 -11.84
C MET A 153 12.91 3.63 -11.03
N PRO A 154 13.59 4.65 -10.49
CA PRO A 154 14.76 4.45 -9.66
C PRO A 154 14.40 3.55 -8.48
N ASP A 155 15.31 2.67 -8.05
CA ASP A 155 15.07 1.80 -6.89
C ASP A 155 14.82 2.66 -5.64
N ILE A 156 13.54 2.85 -5.31
CA ILE A 156 13.07 3.69 -4.21
C ILE A 156 13.70 3.23 -2.88
N ARG A 157 13.94 1.93 -2.72
CA ARG A 157 14.55 1.39 -1.49
C ARG A 157 16.00 1.81 -1.39
N LYS A 158 16.77 1.67 -2.48
CA LYS A 158 18.16 2.14 -2.56
C LYS A 158 18.25 3.64 -2.30
N THR A 159 17.40 4.43 -2.97
CA THR A 159 17.35 5.89 -2.81
C THR A 159 17.04 6.29 -1.36
N SER A 160 16.08 5.63 -0.71
CA SER A 160 15.73 5.89 0.69
C SER A 160 16.90 5.58 1.64
N VAL A 161 17.55 4.42 1.48
CA VAL A 161 18.71 4.02 2.29
C VAL A 161 19.87 5.01 2.12
N VAL A 162 20.17 5.42 0.89
CA VAL A 162 21.23 6.40 0.61
C VAL A 162 20.89 7.75 1.22
N HIS A 163 19.65 8.23 1.11
CA HIS A 163 19.23 9.51 1.68
C HIS A 163 19.36 9.53 3.20
N VAL A 164 18.97 8.43 3.87
CA VAL A 164 19.19 8.27 5.31
C VAL A 164 20.69 8.27 5.61
N ALA A 165 21.49 7.48 4.88
CA ALA A 165 22.93 7.40 5.10
C ALA A 165 23.60 8.78 4.98
N GLN A 166 23.23 9.58 3.99
CA GLN A 166 23.76 10.94 3.80
C GLN A 166 23.35 11.91 4.89
N ARG A 167 22.10 11.85 5.34
CA ARG A 167 21.63 12.69 6.45
C ARG A 167 22.46 12.49 7.72
N PHE A 168 23.03 11.30 7.88
CA PHE A 168 23.87 10.92 9.02
C PHE A 168 25.35 10.73 8.67
N ASP A 169 25.79 11.12 7.47
CA ASP A 169 27.18 10.93 7.01
C ASP A 169 28.13 11.95 7.64
N ARG A 170 28.36 11.78 8.95
CA ARG A 170 29.45 12.46 9.65
C ARG A 170 30.73 11.70 9.33
N GLU A 171 31.77 12.43 8.92
CA GLU A 171 33.12 11.89 8.61
C GLU A 171 33.26 11.07 7.31
N ARG A 172 32.34 11.20 6.33
CA ARG A 172 32.43 10.49 5.03
C ARG A 172 32.44 8.96 5.14
N ARG A 173 31.72 8.42 6.11
CA ARG A 173 31.58 6.97 6.37
C ARG A 173 30.76 6.25 5.30
N LEU A 174 30.07 6.97 4.42
CA LEU A 174 29.34 6.39 3.29
C LEU A 174 30.20 5.43 2.45
N LYS A 175 31.49 5.75 2.21
CA LYS A 175 32.43 4.87 1.49
C LYS A 175 32.66 3.54 2.21
N SER A 176 32.79 3.58 3.54
CA SER A 176 32.96 2.39 4.37
C SER A 176 31.69 1.52 4.34
N ALA A 177 30.51 2.15 4.44
CA ALA A 177 29.23 1.46 4.36
C ALA A 177 29.03 0.75 3.00
N MET A 178 29.41 1.39 1.88
CA MET A 178 29.39 0.75 0.56
C MET A 178 30.34 -0.46 0.52
N HIS A 179 31.57 -0.30 0.98
CA HIS A 179 32.54 -1.40 1.00
C HIS A 179 32.06 -2.61 1.83
N VAL A 180 31.44 -2.37 2.99
CA VAL A 180 30.86 -3.42 3.82
C VAL A 180 29.68 -4.10 3.12
N SER A 181 28.84 -3.34 2.40
CA SER A 181 27.75 -3.90 1.60
C SER A 181 28.26 -4.84 0.50
N ASP A 182 29.31 -4.42 -0.22
CA ASP A 182 29.92 -5.24 -1.28
C ASP A 182 30.54 -6.53 -0.71
N LEU A 183 31.24 -6.42 0.42
CA LEU A 183 31.80 -7.58 1.11
C LEU A 183 30.70 -8.53 1.60
N ALA A 184 29.61 -8.00 2.16
CA ALA A 184 28.47 -8.80 2.60
C ALA A 184 27.84 -9.58 1.44
N LEU A 185 27.68 -8.96 0.26
CA LEU A 185 27.21 -9.65 -0.94
C LEU A 185 28.15 -10.78 -1.36
N SER A 186 29.48 -10.54 -1.32
CA SER A 186 30.48 -11.57 -1.68
C SER A 186 30.53 -12.78 -0.75
N ILE A 187 29.95 -12.67 0.45
CA ILE A 187 29.88 -13.75 1.46
C ILE A 187 28.51 -14.45 1.42
N PHE A 188 27.47 -13.77 0.91
CA PHE A 188 26.10 -14.27 0.92
C PHE A 188 25.78 -15.17 -0.29
N ASP A 189 26.56 -15.08 -1.36
CA ASP A 189 26.59 -16.04 -2.47
C ASP A 189 27.16 -17.41 -2.05
#